data_AF-A0A368CUQ2-F1
#
_entry.id   AF-A0A368CUQ2-F1
#
_cell.length_a   1.000
_cell.length_b   1.000
_cell.length_c   1.000
_cell.angle_alpha   90.00
_cell.angle_beta   90.00
_cell.angle_gamma   90.00
#
_symmetry.space_group_name_H-M   'P 1'
#
loop_
_entity.id
_entity.type
_entity.pdbx_description
1 polymer ?
#
loop_
_entity_poly.entity_id
_entity_poly.type
_entity_poly.pdbx_seq_one_letter_code
_entity_poly.pdbx_strand_id
1 'polypeptide(L)'
;MSNSLSTDSLIDLGYLNLHPIHNLCNASPEELAEIAVQSYGCEVADNGALVVMTGRFTGRSPKDRFIVHDDITRETVDWNAINQPIEPKYFAGLKEKMIAYLNAKNIFTRDAFAGADKDHRLAVRVITEYPWSNMFAYNMFLRPTDAELSAFTPEWHVICAPGFEADPAVDGTKDSNFSIINFAEKTILVGGSAYTGEIKKGIFSVLNYILPEYDNVLAMHCSANIGHQGDTALFFGLSGTGKTTLSADPNRALIGDDEHGWTA
;
A
#
# COMPACT_ATOMS: atom_id res chain seq x y z
N MET A 1 24.98 -13.77 17.49
CA MET A 1 25.81 -13.68 16.27
C MET A 1 25.17 -12.59 15.43
N SER A 2 25.93 -11.54 15.09
CA SER A 2 25.42 -10.38 14.34
C SER A 2 25.15 -10.79 12.90
N ASN A 3 23.89 -11.03 12.55
CA ASN A 3 23.48 -11.11 11.16
C ASN A 3 23.52 -9.69 10.59
N SER A 4 24.63 -9.36 9.93
CA SER A 4 24.69 -8.18 9.06
C SER A 4 23.69 -8.40 7.93
N LEU A 5 22.61 -7.63 7.92
CA LEU A 5 21.75 -7.45 6.75
C LEU A 5 22.67 -7.15 5.56
N SER A 6 22.66 -8.02 4.56
CA SER A 6 23.58 -7.96 3.43
C SER A 6 23.31 -6.73 2.57
N THR A 7 24.29 -5.83 2.51
CA THR A 7 24.47 -4.73 1.54
C THR A 7 23.25 -3.86 1.24
N ASP A 8 23.19 -2.70 1.91
CA ASP A 8 22.30 -1.58 1.60
C ASP A 8 22.33 -1.24 0.09
N SER A 9 21.28 -1.61 -0.66
CA SER A 9 20.99 -0.93 -1.92
C SER A 9 20.37 0.41 -1.54
N LEU A 10 21.12 1.50 -1.65
CA LEU A 10 20.75 2.79 -1.05
C LEU A 10 19.63 3.48 -1.84
N ILE A 11 18.38 3.14 -1.51
CA ILE A 11 17.30 4.09 -1.69
C ILE A 11 17.51 5.20 -0.65
N ASP A 12 17.94 6.38 -1.11
CA ASP A 12 17.99 7.57 -0.27
C ASP A 12 16.56 8.04 0.05
N LEU A 13 16.27 8.19 1.34
CA LEU A 13 14.99 8.66 1.87
C LEU A 13 15.15 10.01 2.60
N GLY A 14 16.30 10.67 2.50
CA GLY A 14 16.57 11.95 3.15
C GLY A 14 15.60 13.06 2.73
N TYR A 15 15.06 13.01 1.51
CA TYR A 15 14.01 13.93 1.06
C TYR A 15 12.68 13.78 1.81
N LEU A 16 12.49 12.66 2.53
CA LEU A 16 11.38 12.43 3.46
C LEU A 16 11.81 12.61 4.93
N ASN A 17 13.04 13.07 5.20
CA ASN A 17 13.64 13.14 6.54
C ASN A 17 13.74 11.76 7.25
N LEU A 18 13.77 10.68 6.46
CA LEU A 18 13.91 9.31 6.95
C LEU A 18 15.38 8.88 6.92
N HIS A 19 15.90 8.63 8.11
CA HIS A 19 17.27 8.18 8.41
C HIS A 19 17.20 6.99 9.39
N PRO A 20 16.66 5.85 8.95
CA PRO A 20 16.54 4.65 9.77
C PRO A 20 17.90 4.07 10.15
N ILE A 21 17.93 3.19 11.16
CA ILE A 21 19.14 2.47 11.55
C ILE A 21 19.63 1.59 10.39
N HIS A 22 18.71 0.88 9.75
CA HIS A 22 18.94 0.09 8.54
C HIS A 22 17.74 0.20 7.60
N ASN A 23 17.98 0.19 6.29
CA ASN A 23 16.94 0.19 5.27
C ASN A 23 17.18 -0.94 4.27
N LEU A 24 16.43 -2.03 4.39
CA LEU A 24 16.51 -3.12 3.44
C LEU A 24 15.59 -2.82 2.24
N CYS A 25 16.21 -2.58 1.08
CA CYS A 25 15.53 -2.09 -0.11
C CYS A 25 15.30 -3.19 -1.14
N ASN A 26 14.08 -3.26 -1.68
CA ASN A 26 13.68 -4.18 -2.76
C ASN A 26 14.05 -5.66 -2.53
N ALA A 27 14.19 -6.09 -1.27
CA ALA A 27 14.60 -7.45 -0.89
C ALA A 27 13.75 -8.55 -1.55
N SER A 28 14.33 -9.73 -1.71
CA SER A 28 13.58 -10.88 -2.19
C SER A 28 12.50 -11.32 -1.18
N PRO A 29 11.41 -11.98 -1.63
CA PRO A 29 10.44 -12.60 -0.75
C PRO A 29 11.07 -13.57 0.25
N GLU A 30 12.12 -14.29 -0.15
CA GLU A 30 12.86 -15.24 0.67
C GLU A 30 13.59 -14.54 1.82
N GLU A 31 14.33 -13.45 1.55
CA GLU A 31 15.00 -12.65 2.57
C GLU A 31 13.99 -12.03 3.55
N LEU A 32 12.86 -11.50 3.05
CA LEU A 32 11.82 -10.93 3.89
C LEU A 32 11.17 -11.98 4.79
N ALA A 33 10.89 -13.17 4.26
CA ALA A 33 10.33 -14.28 5.03
C ALA A 33 11.31 -14.76 6.12
N GLU A 34 12.60 -14.90 5.79
CA GLU A 34 13.63 -15.27 6.77
C GLU A 34 13.70 -14.26 7.92
N ILE A 35 13.75 -12.96 7.60
CA ILE A 35 13.76 -11.90 8.61
C ILE A 35 12.48 -11.90 9.44
N ALA A 36 11.32 -12.09 8.81
CA ALA A 36 10.03 -12.15 9.50
C ALA A 36 9.98 -13.27 10.54
N VAL A 37 10.48 -14.45 10.20
CA VAL A 37 10.54 -15.61 11.10
C VAL A 37 11.57 -15.37 12.22
N GLN A 38 12.77 -14.93 11.87
CA GLN A 38 13.88 -14.80 12.84
C GLN A 38 13.68 -13.66 13.83
N SER A 39 13.11 -12.53 13.39
CA SER A 39 13.12 -11.29 14.16
C SER A 39 11.74 -10.82 14.62
N TYR A 40 10.66 -11.37 14.04
CA TYR A 40 9.31 -10.88 14.29
C TYR A 40 8.27 -11.96 14.62
N GLY A 41 8.72 -13.19 14.90
CA GLY A 41 7.84 -14.26 15.39
C GLY A 41 6.80 -14.74 14.37
N CYS A 42 7.06 -14.57 13.07
CA CYS A 42 6.26 -15.21 12.03
C CYS A 42 6.60 -16.69 11.93
N GLU A 43 5.69 -17.47 11.35
CA GLU A 43 5.85 -18.92 11.17
C GLU A 43 5.84 -19.27 9.67
N VAL A 44 6.22 -20.50 9.35
CA VAL A 44 6.13 -21.05 7.99
C VAL A 44 5.22 -22.26 8.03
N ALA A 45 4.20 -22.26 7.17
CA ALA A 45 3.31 -23.41 7.00
C ALA A 45 4.03 -24.58 6.33
N ASP A 46 3.42 -25.77 6.39
CA ASP A 46 3.94 -27.01 5.78
C ASP A 46 4.18 -26.89 4.26
N ASN A 47 3.43 -26.03 3.58
CA ASN A 47 3.58 -25.73 2.16
C ASN A 47 4.61 -24.63 1.84
N GLY A 48 5.32 -24.10 2.84
CA GLY A 48 6.33 -23.04 2.68
C GLY A 48 5.77 -21.61 2.71
N ALA A 49 4.46 -21.41 2.88
CA ALA A 49 3.88 -20.07 2.98
C ALA A 49 4.22 -19.40 4.32
N LEU A 50 4.57 -18.11 4.28
CA LEU A 50 4.75 -17.30 5.48
C LEU A 50 3.40 -17.06 6.17
N VAL A 51 3.32 -17.38 7.46
CA VAL A 51 2.16 -17.18 8.31
C VAL A 51 2.43 -15.99 9.22
N VAL A 52 1.52 -15.01 9.18
CA VAL A 52 1.64 -13.73 9.88
C VAL A 52 0.38 -13.48 10.71
N MET A 53 0.55 -13.00 11.92
CA MET A 53 -0.53 -12.53 12.78
C MET A 53 -0.59 -11.01 12.79
N THR A 54 -1.68 -10.42 12.30
CA THR A 54 -1.87 -8.96 12.23
C THR A 54 -2.39 -8.36 13.55
N GLY A 55 -2.44 -9.16 14.62
CA GLY A 55 -2.85 -8.72 15.95
C GLY A 55 -4.33 -8.35 16.03
N ARG A 56 -4.63 -7.21 16.68
CA ARG A 56 -6.00 -6.74 16.94
C ARG A 56 -6.82 -6.51 15.68
N PHE A 57 -6.17 -6.09 14.58
CA PHE A 57 -6.84 -5.74 13.34
C PHE A 57 -6.70 -6.86 12.32
N THR A 58 -7.78 -7.62 12.12
CA THR A 58 -7.86 -8.73 11.14
C THR A 58 -8.58 -8.35 9.85
N GLY A 59 -8.91 -7.07 9.70
CA GLY A 59 -9.62 -6.51 8.56
C GLY A 59 -9.42 -5.00 8.50
N ARG A 60 -10.04 -4.38 7.49
CA ARG A 60 -10.02 -2.92 7.33
C ARG A 60 -10.67 -2.21 8.51
N SER A 61 -10.24 -0.98 8.75
CA SER A 61 -10.87 -0.07 9.72
C SER A 61 -11.44 1.17 9.03
N PRO A 62 -12.59 1.07 8.33
CA PRO A 62 -13.12 2.19 7.52
C PRO A 62 -13.37 3.47 8.31
N LYS A 63 -13.66 3.36 9.61
CA LYS A 63 -13.91 4.50 10.50
C LYS A 63 -12.64 5.26 10.87
N ASP A 64 -11.47 4.70 10.58
CA ASP A 64 -10.16 5.28 10.89
C ASP A 64 -9.40 5.65 9.61
N ARG A 65 -10.11 5.68 8.47
CA ARG A 65 -9.61 6.18 7.21
C ARG A 65 -9.99 7.65 7.03
N PHE A 66 -9.01 8.47 6.69
CA PHE A 66 -9.15 9.90 6.46
C PHE A 66 -8.51 10.32 5.13
N ILE A 67 -8.98 11.44 4.59
CA ILE A 67 -8.37 12.13 3.45
C ILE A 67 -8.09 13.56 3.90
N VAL A 68 -6.89 14.05 3.62
CA VAL A 68 -6.53 15.44 3.94
C VAL A 68 -7.45 16.38 3.17
N HIS A 69 -8.08 17.30 3.90
CA HIS A 69 -8.99 18.30 3.35
C HIS A 69 -8.21 19.58 3.02
N ASP A 70 -7.72 19.68 1.79
CA ASP A 70 -6.89 20.75 1.27
C ASP A 70 -7.48 21.35 -0.03
N ASP A 71 -6.75 22.22 -0.71
CA ASP A 71 -7.24 22.86 -1.93
C ASP A 71 -7.38 21.89 -3.13
N ILE A 72 -6.73 20.72 -3.10
CA ILE A 72 -6.87 19.69 -4.14
C ILE A 72 -8.16 18.90 -3.94
N THR A 73 -8.49 18.58 -2.69
CA THR A 73 -9.58 17.64 -2.36
C THR A 73 -10.89 18.30 -1.94
N ARG A 74 -10.85 19.56 -1.47
CA ARG A 74 -12.00 20.24 -0.83
C ARG A 74 -13.28 20.15 -1.64
N GLU A 75 -13.21 20.38 -2.94
CA GLU A 75 -14.39 20.46 -3.82
C GLU A 75 -14.61 19.21 -4.67
N THR A 76 -13.65 18.29 -4.72
CA THR A 76 -13.63 17.14 -5.63
C THR A 76 -13.89 15.81 -4.93
N VAL A 77 -13.60 15.70 -3.63
CA VAL A 77 -13.90 14.52 -2.84
C VAL A 77 -15.36 14.54 -2.38
N ASP A 78 -16.06 13.42 -2.57
CA ASP A 78 -17.38 13.20 -1.97
C ASP A 78 -17.26 12.95 -0.46
N TRP A 79 -17.31 14.03 0.33
CA TRP A 79 -17.15 14.00 1.79
C TRP A 79 -18.36 13.37 2.49
N ASN A 80 -18.13 12.31 3.25
CA ASN A 80 -19.17 11.56 3.95
C ASN A 80 -18.58 10.70 5.09
N ALA A 81 -19.36 9.75 5.64
CA ALA A 81 -18.90 8.86 6.69
C ALA A 81 -17.78 7.87 6.27
N ILE A 82 -17.52 7.72 4.97
CA ILE A 82 -16.46 6.88 4.38
C ILE A 82 -15.23 7.73 4.05
N ASN A 83 -15.43 8.89 3.43
CA ASN A 83 -14.38 9.86 3.11
C ASN A 83 -14.36 10.94 4.19
N GLN A 84 -13.70 10.64 5.30
CA GLN A 84 -13.64 11.53 6.44
C GLN A 84 -12.53 12.56 6.24
N PRO A 85 -12.80 13.86 6.43
CA PRO A 85 -11.78 14.89 6.31
C PRO A 85 -10.83 14.87 7.52
N ILE A 86 -9.57 15.20 7.28
CA ILE A 86 -8.61 15.57 8.35
C ILE A 86 -7.86 16.83 7.92
N GLU A 87 -7.60 17.74 8.86
CA GLU A 87 -6.89 18.98 8.55
C GLU A 87 -5.41 18.72 8.21
N PRO A 88 -4.81 19.47 7.27
CA PRO A 88 -3.40 19.32 6.88
C PRO A 88 -2.40 19.34 8.05
N LYS A 89 -2.68 20.16 9.08
CA LYS A 89 -1.81 20.29 10.27
C LYS A 89 -1.66 18.97 11.03
N TYR A 90 -2.73 18.17 11.10
CA TYR A 90 -2.73 16.89 11.82
C TYR A 90 -1.97 15.83 11.03
N PHE A 91 -2.15 15.80 9.71
CA PHE A 91 -1.34 14.96 8.83
C PHE A 91 0.15 15.26 8.96
N ALA A 92 0.53 16.55 8.90
CA ALA A 92 1.92 16.96 9.02
C ALA A 92 2.54 16.54 10.37
N GLY A 93 1.82 16.76 11.48
CA GLY A 93 2.26 16.35 12.80
C GLY A 93 2.38 14.83 12.96
N LEU A 94 1.41 14.07 12.45
CA LEU A 94 1.48 12.59 12.43
C LEU A 94 2.65 12.09 11.59
N LYS A 95 2.86 12.65 10.40
CA LYS A 95 3.97 12.31 9.51
C LYS A 95 5.31 12.53 10.22
N GLU A 96 5.50 13.68 10.86
CA GLU A 96 6.73 14.01 11.61
C GLU A 96 6.98 13.00 12.74
N LYS A 97 5.97 12.72 13.57
CA LYS A 97 6.07 11.74 14.66
C LYS A 97 6.39 10.33 14.16
N MET A 98 5.73 9.92 13.07
CA MET A 98 5.89 8.60 12.47
C MET A 98 7.27 8.44 11.82
N ILE A 99 7.80 9.50 11.18
CA ILE A 99 9.19 9.53 10.68
C ILE A 99 10.18 9.41 11.85
N ALA A 100 9.99 10.20 12.91
CA ALA A 100 10.85 10.12 14.10
C ALA A 100 10.84 8.72 14.73
N TYR A 101 9.66 8.07 14.78
CA TYR A 101 9.51 6.70 15.21
C TYR A 101 10.29 5.70 14.33
N LEU A 102 10.19 5.83 13.01
CA LEU A 102 10.86 4.94 12.06
C LEU A 102 12.39 5.16 12.01
N ASN A 103 12.86 6.37 12.30
CA ASN A 103 14.30 6.66 12.38
C ASN A 103 15.01 5.90 13.50
N ALA A 104 14.28 5.46 14.52
CA ALA A 104 14.79 4.60 15.59
C ALA A 104 14.71 3.09 15.25
N LYS A 105 14.42 2.71 14.00
CA LYS A 105 14.13 1.33 13.60
C LYS A 105 14.88 0.90 12.36
N ASN A 106 14.83 -0.42 12.13
CA ASN A 106 15.05 -0.99 10.81
C ASN A 106 13.76 -0.85 10.01
N ILE A 107 13.88 -0.50 8.74
CA ILE A 107 12.75 -0.39 7.82
C ILE A 107 13.00 -1.21 6.57
N PHE A 108 11.93 -1.44 5.82
CA PHE A 108 11.94 -2.16 4.55
C PHE A 108 11.29 -1.29 3.49
N THR A 109 12.02 -0.99 2.42
CA THR A 109 11.55 -0.13 1.34
C THR A 109 11.35 -0.94 0.06
N ARG A 110 10.27 -0.68 -0.66
CA ARG A 110 10.02 -1.28 -1.97
C ARG A 110 9.50 -0.26 -2.97
N ASP A 111 10.10 -0.27 -4.13
CA ASP A 111 9.62 0.43 -5.32
C ASP A 111 8.77 -0.54 -6.15
N ALA A 112 7.57 -0.11 -6.52
CA ALA A 112 6.61 -0.89 -7.27
C ALA A 112 5.74 -0.01 -8.17
N PHE A 113 5.02 -0.60 -9.12
CA PHE A 113 4.03 0.09 -9.93
C PHE A 113 2.60 -0.34 -9.59
N ALA A 114 1.67 0.61 -9.62
CA ALA A 114 0.24 0.32 -9.56
C ALA A 114 -0.42 0.76 -10.88
N GLY A 115 -1.08 -0.17 -11.58
CA GLY A 115 -1.56 0.01 -12.95
C GLY A 115 -0.63 -0.63 -13.99
N ALA A 116 -1.17 -1.50 -14.84
CA ALA A 116 -0.38 -2.25 -15.82
C ALA A 116 -0.09 -1.45 -17.10
N ASP A 117 -0.94 -0.48 -17.42
CA ASP A 117 -0.72 0.44 -18.53
C ASP A 117 0.35 1.48 -18.14
N LYS A 118 1.41 1.61 -18.96
CA LYS A 118 2.55 2.48 -18.66
C LYS A 118 2.20 3.96 -18.69
N ASP A 119 1.17 4.34 -19.43
CA ASP A 119 0.76 5.74 -19.56
C ASP A 119 -0.06 6.22 -18.34
N HIS A 120 -0.57 5.27 -17.54
CA HIS A 120 -1.46 5.52 -16.40
C HIS A 120 -0.97 4.91 -15.08
N ARG A 121 0.21 4.28 -15.05
CA ARG A 121 0.72 3.62 -13.85
C ARG A 121 1.29 4.62 -12.86
N LEU A 122 1.11 4.34 -11.57
CA LEU A 122 1.75 5.08 -10.50
C LEU A 122 3.05 4.41 -10.08
N ALA A 123 4.14 5.17 -10.02
CA ALA A 123 5.37 4.76 -9.34
C ALA A 123 5.20 4.94 -7.82
N VAL A 124 5.13 3.84 -7.08
CA VAL A 124 4.87 3.83 -5.64
C VAL A 124 6.09 3.34 -4.87
N ARG A 125 6.53 4.11 -3.87
CA ARG A 125 7.49 3.68 -2.86
C ARG A 125 6.79 3.33 -1.56
N VAL A 126 6.84 2.06 -1.19
CA VAL A 126 6.26 1.51 0.02
C VAL A 126 7.34 1.34 1.08
N ILE A 127 7.21 2.07 2.18
CA ILE A 127 8.12 2.10 3.32
C ILE A 127 7.40 1.46 4.50
N THR A 128 7.95 0.37 5.03
CA THR A 128 7.27 -0.42 6.07
C THR A 128 8.16 -0.70 7.27
N GLU A 129 7.59 -0.68 8.46
CA GLU A 129 8.23 -1.15 9.69
C GLU A 129 8.50 -2.67 9.66
N TYR A 130 7.61 -3.45 9.05
CA TYR A 130 7.66 -4.92 9.12
C TYR A 130 7.95 -5.58 7.77
N PRO A 131 8.76 -6.66 7.73
CA PRO A 131 9.17 -7.30 6.48
C PRO A 131 7.99 -7.93 5.72
N TRP A 132 6.99 -8.50 6.42
CA TRP A 132 5.82 -9.07 5.75
C TRP A 132 4.91 -8.02 5.11
N SER A 133 4.91 -6.78 5.63
CA SER A 133 4.17 -5.68 5.01
C SER A 133 4.83 -5.28 3.68
N ASN A 134 6.16 -5.32 3.63
CA ASN A 134 6.91 -5.13 2.38
C ASN A 134 6.72 -6.30 1.40
N MET A 135 6.70 -7.54 1.89
CA MET A 135 6.44 -8.74 1.09
C MET A 135 5.01 -8.72 0.52
N PHE A 136 4.04 -8.21 1.28
CA PHE A 136 2.69 -8.00 0.79
C PHE A 136 2.67 -7.01 -0.40
N ALA A 137 3.41 -5.91 -0.31
CA ALA A 137 3.55 -4.97 -1.42
C ALA A 137 4.19 -5.63 -2.67
N TYR A 138 5.19 -6.49 -2.49
CA TYR A 138 5.78 -7.29 -3.58
C TYR A 138 4.74 -8.17 -4.29
N ASN A 139 3.83 -8.79 -3.53
CA ASN A 139 2.82 -9.69 -4.08
C ASN A 139 1.67 -8.94 -4.76
N MET A 140 1.29 -7.78 -4.24
CA MET A 140 0.08 -7.06 -4.69
C MET A 140 0.33 -6.07 -5.82
N PHE A 141 1.52 -5.47 -5.89
CA PHE A 141 1.85 -4.47 -6.91
C PHE A 141 2.74 -5.05 -8.01
N LEU A 142 2.85 -4.32 -9.12
CA LEU A 142 3.67 -4.74 -10.25
C LEU A 142 5.14 -4.53 -9.93
N ARG A 143 5.93 -5.57 -10.19
CA ARG A 143 7.36 -5.62 -9.92
C ARG A 143 8.12 -4.91 -11.04
N PRO A 144 8.84 -3.82 -10.76
CA PRO A 144 9.69 -3.18 -11.75
C PRO A 144 10.80 -4.14 -12.20
N THR A 145 11.25 -3.99 -13.44
CA THR A 145 12.49 -4.61 -13.92
C THR A 145 13.72 -3.92 -13.33
N ASP A 146 14.89 -4.55 -13.37
CA ASP A 146 16.16 -3.95 -12.89
C ASP A 146 16.49 -2.62 -13.58
N ALA A 147 16.13 -2.49 -14.86
CA ALA A 147 16.28 -1.25 -15.62
C ALA A 147 15.33 -0.16 -15.12
N GLU A 148 14.08 -0.51 -14.79
CA GLU A 148 13.11 0.43 -14.21
C GLU A 148 13.48 0.82 -12.79
N LEU A 149 14.03 -0.10 -11.97
CA LEU A 149 14.53 0.21 -10.63
C LEU A 149 15.68 1.22 -10.66
N SER A 150 16.62 1.03 -11.58
CA SER A 150 17.77 1.95 -11.76
C SER A 150 17.35 3.38 -12.10
N ALA A 151 16.19 3.56 -12.75
CA ALA A 151 15.64 4.85 -13.14
C ALA A 151 14.41 5.26 -12.31
N PHE A 152 14.13 4.56 -11.21
CA PHE A 152 12.87 4.71 -10.49
C PHE A 152 12.79 6.06 -9.79
N THR A 153 11.73 6.81 -10.09
CA THR A 153 11.39 8.05 -9.38
C THR A 153 10.01 7.87 -8.75
N PRO A 154 9.90 7.77 -7.43
CA PRO A 154 8.60 7.58 -6.78
C PRO A 154 7.73 8.81 -6.94
N GLU A 155 6.49 8.60 -7.35
CA GLU A 155 5.46 9.64 -7.40
C GLU A 155 4.61 9.63 -6.13
N TRP A 156 4.35 8.44 -5.58
CA TRP A 156 3.56 8.23 -4.39
C TRP A 156 4.34 7.48 -3.33
N HIS A 157 4.07 7.81 -2.08
CA HIS A 157 4.67 7.16 -0.91
C HIS A 157 3.60 6.50 -0.05
N VAL A 158 3.86 5.28 0.39
CA VAL A 158 3.10 4.64 1.47
C VAL A 158 4.04 4.44 2.64
N ILE A 159 3.77 5.08 3.77
CA ILE A 159 4.50 4.89 5.01
C ILE A 159 3.60 4.07 5.93
N CYS A 160 3.99 2.83 6.24
CA CYS A 160 3.24 1.89 7.05
C CYS A 160 4.04 1.48 8.28
N ALA A 161 3.65 1.97 9.46
CA ALA A 161 4.28 1.67 10.73
C ALA A 161 3.21 1.20 11.74
N PRO A 162 2.80 -0.08 11.69
CA PRO A 162 1.75 -0.59 12.56
C PRO A 162 2.03 -0.43 14.06
N GLY A 163 3.30 -0.37 14.47
CA GLY A 163 3.67 -0.17 15.86
C GLY A 163 3.65 1.31 16.30
N PHE A 164 3.34 2.25 15.41
CA PHE A 164 3.12 3.65 15.74
C PHE A 164 1.63 3.91 15.92
N GLU A 165 1.24 4.44 17.08
CA GLU A 165 -0.15 4.78 17.42
C GLU A 165 -0.31 6.29 17.55
N ALA A 166 -1.41 6.83 17.00
CA ALA A 166 -1.81 8.22 17.19
C ALA A 166 -2.35 8.43 18.61
N ASP A 167 -2.26 9.68 19.09
CA ASP A 167 -2.97 10.14 20.28
C ASP A 167 -4.24 10.91 19.84
N PRO A 168 -5.44 10.32 19.97
CA PRO A 168 -6.70 10.95 19.55
C PRO A 168 -6.96 12.32 20.20
N ALA A 169 -6.36 12.59 21.37
CA ALA A 169 -6.54 13.87 22.06
C ALA A 169 -5.89 15.05 21.32
N VAL A 170 -4.86 14.79 20.50
CA VAL A 170 -4.04 15.85 19.87
C VAL A 170 -3.82 15.65 18.37
N ASP A 171 -3.99 14.45 17.84
CA ASP A 171 -3.63 14.11 16.46
C ASP A 171 -4.80 14.18 15.48
N GLY A 172 -5.98 14.58 15.93
CA GLY A 172 -7.17 14.73 15.07
C GLY A 172 -7.72 13.42 14.52
N THR A 173 -7.19 12.28 14.95
CA THR A 173 -7.74 10.95 14.70
C THR A 173 -8.82 10.62 15.72
N LYS A 174 -9.66 9.64 15.39
CA LYS A 174 -10.70 9.16 16.29
C LYS A 174 -10.17 8.12 17.28
N ASP A 175 -9.41 7.16 16.75
CA ASP A 175 -8.81 6.05 17.47
C ASP A 175 -7.29 6.09 17.28
N SER A 176 -6.55 5.22 17.98
CA SER A 176 -5.08 5.21 17.92
C SER A 176 -4.52 4.64 16.62
N ASN A 177 -5.31 3.83 15.89
CA ASN A 177 -5.02 3.42 14.52
C ASN A 177 -5.55 4.45 13.51
N PHE A 178 -4.88 4.57 12.37
CA PHE A 178 -5.26 5.50 11.32
C PHE A 178 -4.73 5.08 9.94
N SER A 179 -5.44 5.49 8.89
CA SER A 179 -5.04 5.41 7.49
C SER A 179 -5.37 6.73 6.81
N ILE A 180 -4.38 7.54 6.46
CA ILE A 180 -4.60 8.91 5.97
C ILE A 180 -3.98 9.08 4.58
N ILE A 181 -4.77 9.59 3.64
CA ILE A 181 -4.32 9.90 2.28
C ILE A 181 -4.17 11.41 2.13
N ASN A 182 -2.99 11.87 1.69
CA ASN A 182 -2.73 13.26 1.32
C ASN A 182 -2.38 13.31 -0.17
N PHE A 183 -3.25 13.93 -0.98
CA PHE A 183 -3.06 14.05 -2.43
C PHE A 183 -2.06 15.15 -2.80
N ALA A 184 -1.96 16.24 -2.03
CA ALA A 184 -0.98 17.30 -2.25
C ALA A 184 0.46 16.82 -2.03
N GLU A 185 0.69 16.05 -0.96
CA GLU A 185 1.99 15.44 -0.67
C GLU A 185 2.20 14.07 -1.32
N LYS A 186 1.19 13.55 -2.05
CA LYS A 186 1.17 12.21 -2.64
C LYS A 186 1.65 11.12 -1.66
N THR A 187 1.16 11.17 -0.43
CA THR A 187 1.61 10.30 0.66
C THR A 187 0.42 9.66 1.36
N ILE A 188 0.53 8.36 1.66
CA ILE A 188 -0.38 7.61 2.52
C ILE A 188 0.35 7.26 3.82
N LEU A 189 -0.28 7.52 4.96
CA LEU A 189 0.20 7.09 6.28
C LEU A 189 -0.70 6.00 6.85
N VAL A 190 -0.11 4.90 7.34
CA VAL A 190 -0.83 3.82 8.03
C VAL A 190 -0.16 3.54 9.37
N GLY A 191 -0.88 3.75 10.47
CA GLY A 191 -0.42 3.53 11.84
C GLY A 191 -1.40 2.70 12.67
N GLY A 192 -0.91 2.02 13.69
CA GLY A 192 -1.67 1.24 14.68
C GLY A 192 -2.29 -0.07 14.17
N SER A 193 -2.30 -0.30 12.86
CA SER A 193 -2.88 -1.50 12.24
C SER A 193 -1.84 -2.25 11.42
N ALA A 194 -1.64 -3.54 11.74
CA ALA A 194 -0.79 -4.44 10.95
C ALA A 194 -1.55 -5.15 9.82
N TYR A 195 -2.83 -4.80 9.61
CA TYR A 195 -3.61 -5.35 8.51
C TYR A 195 -3.11 -4.80 7.17
N THR A 196 -2.42 -5.63 6.40
CA THR A 196 -1.72 -5.23 5.17
C THR A 196 -2.65 -4.72 4.07
N GLY A 197 -3.95 -5.07 4.11
CA GLY A 197 -4.94 -4.60 3.15
C GLY A 197 -5.13 -3.08 3.13
N GLU A 198 -4.72 -2.35 4.18
CA GLU A 198 -4.69 -0.88 4.18
C GLU A 198 -3.72 -0.32 3.14
N ILE A 199 -2.59 -1.00 2.87
CA ILE A 199 -1.62 -0.60 1.82
C ILE A 199 -2.29 -0.71 0.44
N LYS A 200 -2.88 -1.88 0.13
CA LYS A 200 -3.54 -2.15 -1.16
C LYS A 200 -4.70 -1.17 -1.38
N LYS A 201 -5.63 -1.08 -0.43
CA LYS A 201 -6.84 -0.25 -0.58
C LYS A 201 -6.56 1.24 -0.44
N GLY A 202 -5.46 1.64 0.19
CA GLY A 202 -4.94 3.01 0.14
C GLY A 202 -4.57 3.42 -1.28
N ILE A 203 -3.70 2.66 -1.96
CA ILE A 203 -3.34 2.93 -3.36
C ILE A 203 -4.53 2.80 -4.29
N PHE A 204 -5.42 1.83 -4.09
CA PHE A 204 -6.63 1.75 -4.89
C PHE A 204 -7.54 2.98 -4.70
N SER A 205 -7.63 3.54 -3.49
CA SER A 205 -8.36 4.79 -3.27
C SER A 205 -7.75 5.95 -4.04
N VAL A 206 -6.41 6.02 -4.10
CA VAL A 206 -5.69 7.01 -4.88
C VAL A 206 -6.00 6.87 -6.37
N LEU A 207 -5.94 5.64 -6.91
CA LEU A 207 -6.27 5.37 -8.30
C LEU A 207 -7.73 5.71 -8.64
N ASN A 208 -8.68 5.42 -7.73
CA ASN A 208 -10.10 5.79 -7.93
C ASN A 208 -10.34 7.30 -7.97
N TYR A 209 -9.40 8.11 -7.48
CA TYR A 209 -9.47 9.56 -7.58
C TYR A 209 -8.70 10.06 -8.81
N ILE A 210 -7.43 9.67 -8.97
CA ILE A 210 -6.55 10.17 -10.02
C ILE A 210 -7.03 9.77 -11.42
N LEU A 211 -7.39 8.49 -11.61
CA LEU A 211 -7.71 7.98 -12.95
C LEU A 211 -8.94 8.68 -13.55
N PRO A 212 -10.07 8.85 -12.83
CA PRO A 212 -11.20 9.56 -13.39
C PRO A 212 -10.96 11.08 -13.50
N GLU A 213 -10.34 11.68 -12.47
CA GLU A 213 -10.22 13.14 -12.37
C GLU A 213 -9.21 13.73 -13.36
N TYR A 214 -8.08 13.04 -13.59
CA TYR A 214 -6.97 13.60 -14.36
C TYR A 214 -6.71 12.86 -15.68
N ASP A 215 -7.04 11.58 -15.76
CA ASP A 215 -6.64 10.72 -16.88
C ASP A 215 -7.82 10.29 -17.77
N ASN A 216 -9.06 10.61 -17.39
CA ASN A 216 -10.28 10.15 -18.06
C ASN A 216 -10.33 8.61 -18.21
N VAL A 217 -9.85 7.89 -17.18
CA VAL A 217 -9.85 6.43 -17.10
C VAL A 217 -10.87 5.98 -16.06
N LEU A 218 -11.76 5.05 -16.42
CA LEU A 218 -12.74 4.51 -15.49
C LEU A 218 -12.06 3.51 -14.54
N ALA A 219 -11.87 3.91 -13.28
CA ALA A 219 -11.42 3.02 -12.21
C ALA A 219 -12.56 2.09 -11.76
N MET A 220 -12.28 0.79 -11.63
CA MET A 220 -13.27 -0.25 -11.38
C MET A 220 -12.82 -1.22 -10.28
N HIS A 221 -13.74 -1.52 -9.37
CA HIS A 221 -13.59 -2.60 -8.38
C HIS A 221 -14.29 -3.87 -8.88
N CYS A 222 -13.61 -4.61 -9.74
CA CYS A 222 -14.10 -5.82 -10.38
C CYS A 222 -12.97 -6.81 -10.63
N SER A 223 -13.28 -8.10 -10.77
CA SER A 223 -12.37 -9.03 -11.44
C SER A 223 -12.58 -8.97 -12.96
N ALA A 224 -11.58 -9.40 -13.72
CA ALA A 224 -11.65 -9.46 -15.18
C ALA A 224 -10.92 -10.69 -15.73
N ASN A 225 -11.44 -11.26 -16.81
CA ASN A 225 -10.79 -12.34 -17.56
C ASN A 225 -11.05 -12.22 -19.06
N ILE A 226 -10.23 -12.89 -19.86
CA ILE A 226 -10.29 -12.86 -21.32
C ILE A 226 -10.40 -14.27 -21.90
N GLY A 227 -11.32 -14.44 -22.85
CA GLY A 227 -11.51 -15.68 -23.58
C GLY A 227 -10.49 -15.85 -24.71
N HIS A 228 -10.41 -17.06 -25.27
CA HIS A 228 -9.50 -17.35 -26.39
C HIS A 228 -9.78 -16.52 -27.66
N GLN A 229 -10.99 -15.96 -27.80
CA GLN A 229 -11.36 -15.09 -28.92
C GLN A 229 -11.10 -13.60 -28.63
N GLY A 230 -10.51 -13.27 -27.48
CA GLY A 230 -10.24 -11.89 -27.05
C GLY A 230 -11.42 -11.18 -26.39
N ASP A 231 -12.55 -11.87 -26.20
CA ASP A 231 -13.71 -11.34 -25.50
C ASP A 231 -13.40 -11.17 -24.01
N THR A 232 -13.54 -9.94 -23.49
CA THR A 232 -13.25 -9.62 -22.09
C THR A 232 -14.56 -9.59 -21.28
N ALA A 233 -14.53 -10.16 -20.07
CA ALA A 233 -15.63 -10.11 -19.12
C ALA A 233 -15.21 -9.41 -17.83
N LEU A 234 -16.09 -8.58 -17.29
CA LEU A 234 -15.92 -7.84 -16.03
C LEU A 234 -16.94 -8.33 -15.01
N PHE A 235 -16.49 -8.59 -13.78
CA PHE A 235 -17.35 -9.12 -12.71
C PHE A 235 -17.35 -8.16 -11.52
N PHE A 236 -18.43 -7.39 -11.38
CA PHE A 236 -18.64 -6.49 -10.24
C PHE A 236 -19.32 -7.22 -9.09
N GLY A 237 -18.96 -6.87 -7.85
CA GLY A 237 -19.51 -7.49 -6.66
C GLY A 237 -18.77 -7.11 -5.38
N LEU A 238 -19.40 -7.30 -4.23
CA LEU A 238 -18.75 -7.08 -2.94
C LEU A 238 -17.83 -8.26 -2.56
N SER A 239 -17.11 -8.13 -1.44
CA SER A 239 -16.33 -9.26 -0.91
C SER A 239 -17.27 -10.42 -0.57
N GLY A 240 -16.89 -11.64 -0.95
CA GLY A 240 -17.68 -12.85 -0.70
C GLY A 240 -18.82 -13.11 -1.70
N THR A 241 -19.04 -12.28 -2.72
CA THR A 241 -20.13 -12.47 -3.70
C THR A 241 -19.73 -13.29 -4.93
N GLY A 242 -18.60 -14.00 -4.90
CA GLY A 242 -18.16 -14.90 -5.97
C GLY A 242 -17.31 -14.28 -7.08
N LYS A 243 -16.93 -12.99 -7.02
CA LYS A 243 -16.08 -12.34 -8.05
C LYS A 243 -14.84 -13.17 -8.40
N THR A 244 -14.03 -13.50 -7.40
CA THR A 244 -12.77 -14.23 -7.57
C THR A 244 -13.00 -15.64 -8.09
N THR A 245 -14.02 -16.33 -7.57
CA THR A 245 -14.37 -17.69 -7.97
C THR A 245 -14.84 -17.74 -9.43
N LEU A 246 -15.69 -16.80 -9.84
CA LEU A 246 -16.24 -16.76 -11.19
C LEU A 246 -15.23 -16.27 -12.23
N SER A 247 -14.27 -15.41 -11.84
CA SER A 247 -13.22 -14.96 -12.75
C SER A 247 -12.15 -16.01 -13.01
N ALA A 248 -11.95 -16.95 -12.09
CA ALA A 248 -10.97 -18.04 -12.18
C ALA A 248 -11.51 -19.24 -12.99
N ASP A 249 -12.04 -18.98 -14.17
CA ASP A 249 -12.50 -20.01 -15.12
C ASP A 249 -11.29 -20.64 -15.84
N PRO A 250 -11.09 -21.97 -15.81
CA PRO A 250 -9.96 -22.62 -16.48
C PRO A 250 -9.93 -22.42 -18.01
N ASN A 251 -11.03 -22.01 -18.63
CA ASN A 251 -11.10 -21.75 -20.08
C ASN A 251 -10.85 -20.27 -20.44
N ARG A 252 -10.51 -19.43 -19.46
CA ARG A 252 -10.29 -17.99 -19.64
C ARG A 252 -9.03 -17.56 -18.90
N ALA A 253 -8.22 -16.70 -19.53
CA ALA A 253 -7.03 -16.17 -18.87
C ALA A 253 -7.45 -15.04 -17.89
N LEU A 254 -7.05 -15.16 -16.63
CA LEU A 254 -7.30 -14.12 -15.63
C LEU A 254 -6.47 -12.88 -15.96
N ILE A 255 -7.13 -11.71 -16.00
CA ILE A 255 -6.45 -10.41 -16.12
C ILE A 255 -6.09 -9.91 -14.71
N GLY A 256 -7.08 -9.95 -13.81
CA GLY A 256 -6.93 -9.55 -12.42
C GLY A 256 -8.19 -9.88 -11.61
N ASP A 257 -8.08 -9.89 -10.28
CA ASP A 257 -9.13 -10.39 -9.39
C ASP A 257 -9.96 -9.29 -8.70
N ASP A 258 -9.53 -8.03 -8.74
CA ASP A 258 -10.11 -7.02 -7.84
C ASP A 258 -10.14 -5.58 -8.37
N GLU A 259 -9.07 -5.10 -9.02
CA GLU A 259 -8.87 -3.66 -9.31
C GLU A 259 -8.41 -3.47 -10.76
N HIS A 260 -9.20 -2.75 -11.57
CA HIS A 260 -8.94 -2.52 -13.00
C HIS A 260 -9.21 -1.06 -13.39
N GLY A 261 -8.52 -0.59 -14.42
CA GLY A 261 -8.85 0.65 -15.13
C GLY A 261 -9.32 0.34 -16.54
N TRP A 262 -10.30 1.08 -17.05
CA TRP A 262 -10.75 1.00 -18.44
C TRP A 262 -10.40 2.31 -19.16
N THR A 263 -9.41 2.22 -20.05
CA THR A 263 -8.92 3.31 -20.91
C THR A 263 -9.76 3.45 -22.19
N ALA A 264 -9.62 4.56 -22.91
CA ALA A 264 -10.38 4.87 -24.13
C ALA A 264 -9.87 4.15 -25.39
#